data_AF-A0A849EJT9-F1
#
_entry.id   AF-A0A849EJT9-F1
#
_cell.length_a   1.000
_cell.length_b   1.000
_cell.length_c   1.000
_cell.angle_alpha   90.00
_cell.angle_beta   90.00
_cell.angle_gamma   90.00
#
_symmetry.space_group_name_H-M   'P 1'
#
loop_
_entity.id
_entity.type
_entity.pdbx_description
1 polymer ?
#
loop_
_entity_poly.entity_id
_entity_poly.type
_entity_poly.pdbx_seq_one_letter_code
_entity_poly.pdbx_strand_id
1 'polypeptide(L)'
;MVLASVYAGKTRIGKKVGPALLVILFTAVLANMGLIPTASNTIPLYDGIFTYVAPISIFYLLLGVNLQSIKKAGAPMIILFLIGSLATTLGILAAWFMISPEAILGEDGRIIAGMLTGTYTGGSINFNAVALEYDFQERGILYAGTIAVDNVVTTLWIMVTLAMP
;
A
#
# COMPACT_ATOMS: atom_id res chain seq x y z
N MET A 1 19.53 -5.42 3.89
CA MET A 1 19.05 -4.03 4.01
C MET A 1 18.37 -3.75 5.33
N VAL A 2 17.38 -4.55 5.74
CA VAL A 2 16.66 -4.39 7.02
C VAL A 2 17.58 -4.16 8.23
N LEU A 3 18.57 -5.01 8.46
CA LEU A 3 19.50 -4.86 9.59
C LEU A 3 20.33 -3.56 9.53
N ALA A 4 20.80 -3.19 8.34
CA ALA A 4 21.56 -1.95 8.13
C ALA A 4 20.67 -0.72 8.40
N SER A 5 19.42 -0.73 7.95
CA SER A 5 18.45 0.34 8.18
C SER A 5 18.00 0.43 9.63
N VAL A 6 17.85 -0.70 10.34
CA VAL A 6 17.57 -0.73 11.78
C VAL A 6 18.75 -0.17 12.58
N TYR A 7 19.98 -0.51 12.20
CA TYR A 7 21.18 0.03 12.84
C TYR A 7 21.34 1.52 12.56
N ALA A 8 21.20 1.93 11.29
CA ALA A 8 21.24 3.34 10.88
C ALA A 8 20.13 4.17 11.55
N GLY A 9 18.94 3.58 11.75
CA GLY A 9 17.81 4.18 12.45
C GLY A 9 18.09 4.53 13.92
N LYS A 10 19.15 3.99 14.53
CA LYS A 10 19.58 4.36 15.90
C LYS A 10 20.40 5.66 15.94
N THR A 11 20.90 6.15 14.80
CA THR A 11 21.70 7.38 14.72
C THR A 11 20.84 8.65 14.87
N ARG A 12 21.47 9.80 15.15
CA ARG A 12 20.75 11.08 15.36
C ARG A 12 19.92 11.51 14.13
N ILE A 13 20.44 11.25 12.93
CA ILE A 13 19.74 11.54 11.67
C ILE A 13 18.74 10.42 11.35
N GLY A 14 19.15 9.16 11.47
CA GLY A 14 18.30 8.01 11.15
C GLY A 14 17.04 7.91 12.01
N LYS A 15 17.08 8.38 13.27
CA LYS A 15 15.88 8.46 14.13
C LYS A 15 14.77 9.36 13.57
N LYS A 16 15.13 10.43 12.85
CA LYS A 16 14.15 11.35 12.25
C LYS A 16 13.46 10.75 11.02
N VAL A 17 14.15 9.87 10.33
CA VAL A 17 13.70 9.23 9.08
C VAL A 17 12.92 7.94 9.38
N GLY A 18 13.35 7.20 10.41
CA GLY A 18 12.76 5.93 10.79
C GLY A 18 13.32 4.74 9.99
N PRO A 19 13.38 3.55 10.59
CA PRO A 19 14.00 2.38 9.96
C PRO A 19 13.28 1.93 8.69
N ALA A 20 11.95 2.05 8.61
CA ALA A 20 11.18 1.65 7.44
C ALA A 20 11.55 2.47 6.20
N LEU A 21 11.58 3.80 6.32
CA LEU A 21 11.97 4.69 5.22
C LEU A 21 13.45 4.49 4.83
N LEU A 22 14.33 4.24 5.80
CA LEU A 22 15.72 3.88 5.51
C LEU A 22 15.85 2.56 4.74
N VAL A 23 15.00 1.56 4.99
CA VAL A 23 14.97 0.32 4.19
C VAL A 23 14.61 0.64 2.74
N ILE A 24 13.55 1.43 2.54
CA ILE A 24 13.10 1.83 1.20
C ILE A 24 14.22 2.56 0.46
N LEU A 25 14.84 3.56 1.08
CA LEU A 25 15.90 4.36 0.46
C LEU A 25 17.13 3.52 0.11
N PHE A 26 17.63 2.69 1.04
CA PHE A 26 18.79 1.85 0.75
C PHE A 26 18.49 0.81 -0.33
N THR A 27 17.31 0.21 -0.29
CA THR A 27 16.89 -0.78 -1.30
C THR A 27 16.77 -0.11 -2.66
N ALA A 28 16.17 1.08 -2.74
CA ALA A 28 16.06 1.85 -3.98
C ALA A 28 17.44 2.22 -4.56
N VAL A 29 18.38 2.70 -3.74
CA VAL A 29 19.74 3.03 -4.19
C VAL A 29 20.45 1.80 -4.74
N LEU A 30 20.46 0.69 -4.00
CA LEU A 30 21.12 -0.54 -4.45
C LEU A 30 20.49 -1.12 -5.71
N ALA A 31 19.16 -1.05 -5.83
CA ALA A 31 18.43 -1.50 -7.01
C ALA A 31 18.78 -0.66 -8.24
N ASN A 32 18.83 0.67 -8.10
CA ASN A 32 19.22 1.57 -9.19
C ASN A 32 20.70 1.44 -9.60
N MET A 33 21.57 1.05 -8.66
CA MET A 33 22.98 0.71 -8.95
C MET A 33 23.14 -0.68 -9.59
N GLY A 34 22.07 -1.45 -9.76
CA GLY A 34 22.10 -2.81 -10.31
C GLY A 34 22.69 -3.86 -9.37
N LEU A 35 22.84 -3.55 -8.08
CA LEU A 35 23.43 -4.45 -7.08
C LEU A 35 22.44 -5.50 -6.57
N ILE A 36 21.14 -5.23 -6.71
CA ILE A 36 20.07 -6.18 -6.42
C ILE A 36 19.08 -6.24 -7.59
N PRO A 37 18.43 -7.39 -7.83
CA PRO A 37 17.42 -7.51 -8.87
C PRO A 37 16.25 -6.56 -8.62
N THR A 38 15.76 -5.90 -9.66
CA THR A 38 14.51 -5.12 -9.60
C THR A 38 13.31 -6.05 -9.77
N ALA A 39 12.10 -5.58 -9.43
CA ALA A 39 10.87 -6.34 -9.67
C ALA A 39 10.66 -6.71 -11.15
N SER A 40 11.32 -6.00 -12.08
CA SER A 40 11.32 -6.31 -13.51
C SER A 40 12.24 -7.48 -13.90
N ASN A 41 13.07 -7.96 -12.98
CA ASN A 41 13.98 -9.10 -13.16
C ASN A 41 13.74 -10.10 -12.02
N THR A 42 12.54 -10.68 -12.00
CA THR A 42 12.03 -11.53 -10.93
C THR A 42 12.93 -12.74 -10.73
N ILE A 43 13.48 -12.87 -9.53
CA ILE A 43 14.18 -14.07 -9.07
C ILE A 43 13.23 -14.90 -8.20
N PRO A 44 13.42 -16.23 -8.11
CA PRO A 44 12.55 -17.10 -7.30
C PRO A 44 12.40 -16.69 -5.83
N LEU A 45 13.34 -15.90 -5.31
CA LEU A 45 13.25 -15.32 -3.97
C LEU A 45 12.05 -14.38 -3.81
N TYR A 46 11.74 -13.55 -4.81
CA TYR A 46 10.64 -12.59 -4.74
C TYR A 46 9.29 -13.29 -4.77
N ASP A 47 9.17 -14.33 -5.59
CA ASP A 47 7.98 -15.20 -5.60
C ASP A 47 7.76 -15.80 -4.21
N GLY A 48 8.80 -16.36 -3.58
CA GLY A 48 8.70 -16.88 -2.21
C GLY A 48 8.26 -15.83 -1.16
N ILE A 49 8.65 -14.56 -1.34
CA ILE A 49 8.18 -13.47 -0.47
C ILE A 49 6.68 -13.24 -0.65
N PHE A 50 6.19 -13.16 -1.88
CA PHE A 50 4.78 -12.88 -2.14
C PHE A 50 3.88 -14.10 -1.88
N THR A 51 4.37 -15.32 -2.09
CA THR A 51 3.61 -16.55 -1.80
C THR A 51 3.50 -16.84 -0.30
N TYR A 52 4.56 -16.59 0.48
CA TYR A 52 4.59 -17.01 1.89
C TYR A 52 4.71 -15.84 2.86
N VAL A 53 5.71 -14.98 2.70
CA VAL A 53 6.05 -13.95 3.70
C VAL A 53 4.98 -12.86 3.78
N ALA A 54 4.49 -12.37 2.64
CA ALA A 54 3.51 -11.29 2.61
C ALA A 54 2.14 -11.75 3.19
N PRO A 55 1.55 -12.89 2.79
CA PRO A 55 0.32 -13.39 3.39
C PRO A 55 0.42 -13.63 4.89
N ILE A 56 1.53 -14.26 5.35
CA ILE A 56 1.79 -14.48 6.77
C ILE A 56 1.88 -13.16 7.52
N SER A 57 2.53 -12.14 6.94
CA SER A 57 2.63 -10.82 7.55
C SER A 57 1.26 -10.15 7.70
N ILE A 58 0.41 -10.22 6.67
CA ILE A 58 -0.98 -9.73 6.74
C ILE A 58 -1.75 -10.45 7.85
N PHE A 59 -1.64 -11.78 7.92
CA PHE A 59 -2.26 -12.58 8.97
C PHE A 59 -1.80 -12.16 10.37
N TYR A 60 -0.49 -12.02 10.59
CA TYR A 60 0.04 -11.57 11.88
C TYR A 60 -0.43 -10.17 12.28
N LEU A 61 -0.54 -9.25 11.32
CA LEU A 61 -1.07 -7.90 11.58
C LEU A 61 -2.55 -7.95 12.01
N LEU A 62 -3.34 -8.84 11.40
CA LEU A 62 -4.73 -9.05 11.79
C LEU A 62 -4.88 -9.65 13.20
N LEU A 63 -3.96 -10.51 13.63
CA LEU A 63 -3.95 -11.02 15.01
C LEU A 63 -3.74 -9.92 16.07
N GLY A 64 -3.12 -8.80 15.70
CA GLY A 64 -2.94 -7.64 16.57
C GLY A 64 -4.22 -6.82 16.79
N VAL A 65 -5.31 -7.11 16.06
CA VAL A 65 -6.55 -6.36 16.16
C VAL A 65 -7.28 -6.66 17.47
N ASN A 66 -7.54 -5.61 18.26
CA ASN A 66 -8.32 -5.72 19.49
C ASN A 66 -9.82 -5.50 19.23
N LEU A 67 -10.58 -6.59 19.13
CA LEU A 67 -12.04 -6.54 18.91
C LEU A 67 -12.80 -5.86 20.06
N GLN A 68 -12.28 -5.90 21.29
CA GLN A 68 -12.91 -5.17 22.41
C GLN A 68 -12.80 -3.67 22.23
N SER A 69 -11.68 -3.17 21.68
CA SER A 69 -11.52 -1.75 21.34
C SER A 69 -12.50 -1.31 20.27
N ILE A 70 -12.77 -2.15 19.27
CA ILE A 70 -13.78 -1.88 18.24
C ILE A 70 -15.17 -1.78 18.87
N LYS A 71 -15.53 -2.72 19.77
CA LYS A 71 -16.79 -2.66 20.50
C LYS A 71 -16.92 -1.38 21.34
N LYS A 72 -15.83 -0.93 21.96
CA LYS A 72 -15.78 0.32 22.76
C LYS A 72 -15.86 1.59 21.92
N ALA A 73 -15.35 1.58 20.69
CA ALA A 73 -15.49 2.71 19.75
C ALA A 73 -16.97 3.05 19.47
N GLY A 74 -17.85 2.05 19.61
CA GLY A 74 -19.29 2.22 19.57
C GLY A 74 -19.86 2.32 18.16
N ALA A 75 -21.20 2.28 18.07
CA ALA A 75 -21.92 2.33 16.80
C ALA A 75 -21.61 3.58 15.95
N PRO A 76 -21.45 4.80 16.50
CA PRO A 76 -21.19 5.98 15.68
C PRO A 76 -19.89 5.89 14.87
N MET A 77 -18.80 5.39 15.47
CA MET A 77 -17.52 5.22 14.77
C MET A 77 -17.62 4.20 13.64
N ILE A 78 -18.31 3.08 13.88
CA ILE A 78 -18.49 2.03 12.87
C ILE A 78 -19.35 2.55 11.71
N ILE A 79 -20.43 3.30 12.01
CA ILE A 79 -21.29 3.89 10.97
C ILE A 79 -20.51 4.88 10.12
N LEU A 80 -19.73 5.78 10.74
CA LEU A 80 -18.89 6.73 10.01
C LEU A 80 -17.85 6.02 9.14
N PHE A 81 -17.24 4.96 9.64
CA PHE A 81 -16.34 4.12 8.85
C PHE A 81 -17.05 3.50 7.63
N LEU A 82 -18.25 2.95 7.81
CA LEU A 82 -19.02 2.37 6.70
C LEU A 82 -19.43 3.42 5.66
N ILE A 83 -19.84 4.61 6.12
CA ILE A 83 -20.15 5.74 5.22
C ILE A 83 -18.90 6.16 4.45
N GLY A 84 -17.76 6.31 5.13
CA GLY A 84 -16.49 6.64 4.49
C GLY A 84 -16.06 5.60 3.46
N SER A 85 -16.16 4.31 3.82
CA SER A 85 -15.84 3.19 2.93
C SER A 85 -16.74 3.17 1.68
N LEU A 86 -18.04 3.44 1.87
CA LEU A 86 -18.99 3.53 0.77
C LEU A 86 -18.70 4.75 -0.11
N ALA A 87 -18.39 5.91 0.49
CA ALA A 87 -18.02 7.11 -0.25
C ALA A 87 -16.74 6.90 -1.08
N THR A 88 -15.73 6.23 -0.53
CA THR A 88 -14.51 5.82 -1.26
C THR A 88 -14.86 4.94 -2.46
N THR A 89 -15.69 3.92 -2.25
CA THR A 89 -16.12 3.00 -3.31
C THR A 89 -16.87 3.75 -4.41
N LEU A 90 -17.82 4.62 -4.03
CA LEU A 90 -18.58 5.45 -4.98
C LEU A 90 -17.68 6.44 -5.73
N GLY A 91 -16.69 7.02 -5.07
CA GLY A 91 -15.72 7.92 -5.70
C GLY A 91 -14.89 7.23 -6.78
N ILE A 92 -14.43 6.00 -6.51
CA ILE A 92 -13.69 5.20 -7.49
C ILE A 92 -14.59 4.75 -8.64
N LEU A 93 -15.84 4.35 -8.36
CA LEU A 93 -16.81 4.04 -9.42
C LEU A 93 -17.14 5.27 -10.28
N ALA A 94 -17.29 6.44 -9.67
CA ALA A 94 -17.47 7.68 -10.42
C ALA A 94 -16.27 7.96 -11.34
N ALA A 95 -15.04 7.85 -10.82
CA ALA A 95 -13.83 7.99 -11.61
C ALA A 95 -13.75 6.96 -12.75
N TRP A 96 -14.16 5.71 -12.48
CA TRP A 96 -14.25 4.65 -13.49
C TRP A 96 -15.13 5.07 -14.66
N PHE A 97 -16.36 5.49 -14.39
CA PHE A 97 -17.30 5.86 -15.46
C PHE A 97 -16.96 7.18 -16.16
N MET A 98 -16.25 8.09 -15.48
CA MET A 98 -15.87 9.39 -16.07
C MET A 98 -14.66 9.31 -16.99
N ILE A 99 -13.69 8.43 -16.68
CA ILE A 99 -12.39 8.40 -17.36
C ILE A 99 -12.21 7.10 -18.16
N SER A 100 -13.01 6.07 -17.89
CA SER A 100 -12.96 4.76 -18.54
C SER A 100 -11.54 4.18 -18.57
N PRO A 101 -10.90 3.99 -17.39
CA PRO A 101 -9.51 3.53 -17.29
C PRO A 101 -9.25 2.21 -18.01
N GLU A 102 -10.27 1.35 -18.19
CA GLU A 102 -10.21 0.12 -18.98
C GLU A 102 -9.78 0.35 -20.43
N ALA A 103 -10.00 1.54 -21.00
CA ALA A 103 -9.57 1.87 -22.36
C ALA A 103 -8.04 1.88 -22.51
N ILE A 104 -7.31 2.14 -21.41
CA ILE A 104 -5.84 2.21 -21.39
C ILE A 104 -5.25 1.01 -20.64
N LEU A 105 -5.85 0.65 -19.51
CA LEU A 105 -5.34 -0.35 -18.57
C LEU A 105 -5.97 -1.74 -18.77
N GLY A 106 -7.00 -1.88 -19.61
CA GLY A 106 -7.68 -3.15 -19.83
C GLY A 106 -8.21 -3.77 -18.53
N GLU A 107 -7.99 -5.08 -18.35
CA GLU A 107 -8.42 -5.81 -17.15
C GLU A 107 -7.69 -5.36 -15.88
N ASP A 108 -6.44 -4.88 -16.00
CA ASP A 108 -5.65 -4.38 -14.88
C ASP A 108 -6.28 -3.16 -14.23
N GLY A 109 -7.04 -2.37 -15.00
CA GLY A 109 -7.77 -1.22 -14.46
C GLY A 109 -8.69 -1.60 -13.31
N ARG A 110 -9.40 -2.73 -13.40
CA ARG A 110 -10.33 -3.19 -12.35
C ARG A 110 -9.59 -3.60 -11.08
N ILE A 111 -8.46 -4.28 -11.24
CA ILE A 111 -7.61 -4.70 -10.12
C ILE A 111 -7.02 -3.47 -9.43
N ILE A 112 -6.48 -2.52 -10.20
CA ILE A 112 -5.96 -1.24 -9.67
C ILE A 112 -7.07 -0.47 -8.93
N ALA A 113 -8.28 -0.39 -9.50
CA ALA A 113 -9.42 0.25 -8.84
C ALA A 113 -9.74 -0.43 -7.49
N GLY A 114 -9.71 -1.76 -7.44
CA GLY A 114 -9.87 -2.53 -6.19
C GLY A 114 -8.75 -2.26 -5.19
N MET A 115 -7.49 -2.25 -5.63
CA MET A 115 -6.31 -1.96 -4.80
C MET A 115 -6.40 -0.56 -4.19
N LEU A 116 -6.75 0.46 -4.98
CA LEU A 116 -6.96 1.83 -4.50
C LEU A 116 -8.20 1.95 -3.61
N THR A 117 -9.28 1.19 -3.87
CA THR A 117 -10.42 1.14 -2.93
C THR A 117 -9.96 0.60 -1.57
N GLY A 118 -9.13 -0.44 -1.58
CA GLY A 118 -8.50 -1.01 -0.41
C GLY A 118 -7.64 0.00 0.35
N THR A 119 -6.73 0.71 -0.33
CA THR A 119 -5.82 1.69 0.30
C THR A 119 -6.57 2.82 1.00
N TYR A 120 -7.60 3.37 0.36
CA TYR A 120 -8.37 4.49 0.93
C TYR A 120 -9.44 4.05 1.93
N THR A 121 -9.63 2.74 2.13
CA THR A 121 -10.53 2.19 3.17
C THR A 121 -9.76 1.69 4.39
N GLY A 122 -8.59 1.07 4.21
CA GLY A 122 -7.82 0.46 5.30
C GLY A 122 -6.30 0.45 5.10
N GLY A 123 -5.79 1.28 4.19
CA GLY A 123 -4.36 1.53 3.99
C GLY A 123 -3.64 0.47 3.17
N SER A 124 -2.31 0.54 3.23
CA SER A 124 -1.41 -0.27 2.40
C SER A 124 -1.57 -1.78 2.60
N ILE A 125 -2.05 -2.24 3.76
CA ILE A 125 -2.30 -3.67 4.00
C ILE A 125 -3.43 -4.17 3.10
N ASN A 126 -4.54 -3.41 3.00
CA ASN A 126 -5.67 -3.75 2.15
C ASN A 126 -5.31 -3.65 0.66
N PHE A 127 -4.54 -2.62 0.28
CA PHE A 127 -3.98 -2.50 -1.07
C PHE A 127 -3.22 -3.76 -1.48
N ASN A 128 -2.31 -4.22 -0.62
CA ASN A 128 -1.48 -5.39 -0.87
C ASN A 128 -2.27 -6.70 -0.81
N ALA A 129 -3.30 -6.79 0.02
CA ALA A 129 -4.18 -7.96 0.04
C ALA A 129 -4.89 -8.16 -1.30
N VAL A 130 -5.43 -7.09 -1.90
CA VAL A 130 -6.04 -7.16 -3.24
C VAL A 130 -4.99 -7.47 -4.30
N ALA A 131 -3.80 -6.85 -4.21
CA ALA A 131 -2.73 -7.15 -5.16
C ALA A 131 -2.37 -8.64 -5.17
N LEU A 132 -2.21 -9.25 -3.99
CA LEU A 132 -1.88 -10.67 -3.83
C LEU A 132 -2.98 -11.61 -4.33
N GLU A 133 -4.26 -11.27 -4.10
CA GLU A 133 -5.39 -12.09 -4.58
C GLU A 133 -5.43 -12.19 -6.12
N TYR A 134 -4.96 -11.16 -6.81
CA TYR A 134 -4.96 -11.09 -8.28
C TYR A 134 -3.56 -11.23 -8.90
N ASP A 135 -2.57 -11.66 -8.11
CA ASP A 135 -1.16 -11.75 -8.51
C ASP A 135 -0.59 -10.46 -9.13
N PHE A 136 -1.16 -9.31 -8.78
CA PHE A 136 -0.86 -8.04 -9.42
C PHE A 136 0.57 -7.56 -9.12
N GLN A 137 1.13 -7.97 -8.00
CA GLN A 137 2.53 -7.69 -7.64
C GLN A 137 3.54 -8.23 -8.66
N GLU A 138 3.18 -9.26 -9.44
CA GLU A 138 4.03 -9.82 -10.49
C GLU A 138 4.15 -8.86 -11.69
N ARG A 139 3.18 -7.96 -11.86
CA ARG A 139 3.18 -6.90 -12.87
C ARG A 139 4.05 -5.73 -12.40
N GLY A 140 5.34 -5.99 -12.20
CA GLY A 140 6.26 -5.12 -11.44
C GLY A 140 6.21 -3.63 -11.80
N ILE A 141 6.15 -3.28 -13.10
CA ILE A 141 6.08 -1.87 -13.54
C ILE A 141 4.73 -1.23 -13.14
N LEU A 142 3.62 -1.92 -13.39
CA LEU A 142 2.29 -1.41 -13.06
C LEU A 142 2.10 -1.34 -11.55
N TYR A 143 2.47 -2.40 -10.82
CA TYR A 143 2.39 -2.44 -9.36
C TYR A 143 3.22 -1.32 -8.71
N ALA A 144 4.47 -1.13 -9.12
CA ALA A 144 5.31 -0.04 -8.63
C ALA A 144 4.74 1.35 -9.01
N GLY A 145 4.23 1.48 -10.23
CA GLY A 145 3.58 2.71 -10.70
C GLY A 145 2.34 3.05 -9.87
N THR A 146 1.48 2.07 -9.59
CA THR A 146 0.27 2.25 -8.77
C THR A 146 0.63 2.64 -7.34
N ILE A 147 1.65 2.03 -6.73
CA ILE A 147 2.15 2.42 -5.40
C ILE A 147 2.67 3.85 -5.40
N ALA A 148 3.41 4.25 -6.44
CA ALA A 148 3.94 5.60 -6.54
C ALA A 148 2.80 6.63 -6.64
N VAL A 149 1.80 6.36 -7.48
CA VAL A 149 0.60 7.20 -7.60
C VAL A 149 -0.15 7.27 -6.26
N ASP A 150 -0.39 6.14 -5.61
CA ASP A 150 -1.10 6.09 -4.32
C ASP A 150 -0.41 6.97 -3.26
N ASN A 151 0.91 6.82 -3.10
CA ASN A 151 1.67 7.59 -2.12
C ASN A 151 1.65 9.09 -2.41
N VAL A 152 1.82 9.48 -3.68
CA VAL A 152 1.79 10.90 -4.09
C VAL A 152 0.41 11.51 -3.85
N VAL A 153 -0.65 10.83 -4.31
CA VAL A 153 -2.03 11.30 -4.16
C VAL A 153 -2.43 11.36 -2.68
N THR A 154 -2.10 10.34 -1.90
CA THR A 154 -2.33 10.34 -0.44
C THR A 154 -1.64 11.51 0.24
N THR A 155 -0.38 11.79 -0.13
CA THR A 155 0.37 12.93 0.42
C THR A 155 -0.30 14.25 0.09
N LEU A 156 -0.71 14.45 -1.17
CA LEU A 156 -1.45 15.65 -1.60
C LEU A 156 -2.78 15.78 -0.84
N TRP A 157 -3.52 14.69 -0.71
CA TRP A 157 -4.79 14.66 -0.01
C TRP A 157 -4.64 15.00 1.48
N ILE A 158 -3.64 14.45 2.17
CA ILE A 158 -3.33 14.79 3.57
C ILE A 158 -2.99 16.28 3.69
N MET A 159 -2.18 16.83 2.79
CA MET A 159 -1.84 18.25 2.84
C MET A 159 -3.06 19.15 2.67
N VAL A 160 -3.95 18.83 1.72
CA VAL A 160 -5.18 19.60 1.48
C VAL A 160 -6.13 19.49 2.67
N THR A 161 -6.34 18.28 3.20
CA THR A 161 -7.24 18.06 4.36
C THR A 161 -6.75 18.73 5.63
N LEU A 162 -5.43 18.76 5.88
CA LEU A 162 -4.85 19.49 7.01
C LEU A 162 -4.90 21.01 6.84
N ALA A 163 -4.91 21.50 5.60
CA ALA A 163 -5.02 22.93 5.31
C ALA A 163 -6.47 23.44 5.36
N MET A 164 -7.46 22.55 5.25
CA MET A 164 -8.86 22.89 5.43
C MET A 164 -9.19 23.05 6.93
N PRO A 165 -9.93 24.10 7.31
CA PRO A 165 -10.26 24.40 8.71
C PRO A 165 -11.22 23.39 9.34
#